data_AF-A0A3C0EHG8-F1
#
_entry.id   AF-A0A3C0EHG8-F1
#
_cell.length_a   1.000
_cell.length_b   1.000
_cell.length_c   1.000
_cell.angle_alpha   90.00
_cell.angle_beta   90.00
_cell.angle_gamma   90.00
#
_symmetry.space_group_name_H-M   'P 1'
#
loop_
_entity.id
_entity.type
_entity.pdbx_description
1 polymer ?
#
loop_
_entity_poly.entity_id
_entity_poly.type
_entity_poly.pdbx_seq_one_letter_code
_entity_poly.pdbx_strand_id
1 'polypeptide(L)'
;MFPDESGTIPIAAWDVIPDQIIDQPFHAGVIAFHEVSVSVHFTIKSKDQTVAQLQVDSPTLNPRTGVWEFVLPIDPKQIPDGDFQVIATCTPGGQGNRAVTLEPLNLFANHAKSLGPFKTVYADADTGDDNSPGTQAKPFKTLAKAVKAAGDGGTVLLGAGEYSPH
;
A
#
# COMPACT_ATOMS: atom_id res chain seq x y z
N MET A 1 -47.10 3.88 -4.17
CA MET A 1 -46.07 3.11 -3.47
C MET A 1 -44.94 2.92 -4.46
N PHE A 2 -43.83 3.64 -4.30
CA PHE A 2 -42.64 3.35 -5.11
C PHE A 2 -42.08 2.02 -4.62
N PRO A 3 -41.62 1.11 -5.50
CA PRO A 3 -40.94 -0.08 -5.06
C PRO A 3 -39.73 0.33 -4.22
N ASP A 4 -39.47 -0.44 -3.16
CA ASP A 4 -38.41 -0.32 -2.16
C ASP A 4 -37.00 -0.58 -2.72
N GLU A 5 -36.77 -0.26 -3.99
CA GLU A 5 -35.53 -0.51 -4.70
C GLU A 5 -34.66 0.76 -4.80
N SER A 6 -33.79 0.95 -3.81
CA SER A 6 -32.37 1.23 -4.08
C SER A 6 -31.61 1.37 -2.76
N GLY A 7 -31.21 0.23 -2.19
CA GLY A 7 -30.18 0.29 -1.15
C GLY A 7 -28.90 0.91 -1.70
N THR A 8 -28.24 1.68 -0.86
CA THR A 8 -27.02 2.44 -1.18
C THR A 8 -25.77 1.58 -0.94
N ILE A 9 -24.62 2.08 -1.40
CA ILE A 9 -23.31 1.45 -1.20
C ILE A 9 -22.40 2.41 -0.42
N PRO A 10 -21.42 1.91 0.36
CA PRO A 10 -20.41 2.75 0.97
C PRO A 10 -19.55 3.45 -0.09
N ILE A 11 -19.12 4.67 0.21
CA ILE A 11 -17.99 5.31 -0.46
C ILE A 11 -16.74 4.90 0.31
N ALA A 12 -15.80 4.21 -0.34
CA ALA A 12 -14.62 3.71 0.33
C ALA A 12 -13.37 3.72 -0.56
N ALA A 13 -12.19 3.89 0.05
CA ALA A 13 -10.89 3.84 -0.62
C ALA A 13 -9.77 3.45 0.35
N TRP A 14 -8.68 2.91 -0.19
CA TRP A 14 -7.44 2.70 0.54
C TRP A 14 -6.75 4.04 0.85
N ASP A 15 -6.28 4.21 2.09
CA ASP A 15 -5.28 5.22 2.45
C ASP A 15 -3.90 4.57 2.58
N VAL A 16 -3.50 3.86 1.51
CA VAL A 16 -2.25 3.12 1.43
C VAL A 16 -1.73 3.14 0.01
N ILE A 17 -0.42 3.35 -0.14
CA ILE A 17 0.26 3.20 -1.42
C ILE A 17 0.53 1.70 -1.65
N PRO A 18 0.14 1.13 -2.80
CA PRO A 18 0.40 -0.27 -3.12
C PRO A 18 1.87 -0.56 -3.37
N ASP A 19 2.21 -1.84 -3.46
CA ASP A 19 3.51 -2.38 -3.87
C ASP A 19 4.68 -1.98 -2.95
N GLN A 20 4.38 -1.61 -1.71
CA GLN A 20 5.38 -1.34 -0.69
C GLN A 20 5.93 -2.64 -0.08
N ILE A 21 7.22 -2.61 0.23
CA ILE A 21 7.89 -3.65 1.02
C ILE A 21 7.81 -3.26 2.49
N ILE A 22 7.26 -4.16 3.32
CA ILE A 22 7.15 -3.99 4.77
C ILE A 22 7.96 -5.06 5.50
N ASP A 23 8.81 -4.61 6.42
CA ASP A 23 9.68 -5.46 7.24
C ASP A 23 9.47 -5.27 8.75
N GLN A 24 8.64 -4.29 9.11
CA GLN A 24 8.21 -3.93 10.46
C GLN A 24 6.67 -3.82 10.49
N PRO A 25 6.06 -3.81 11.69
CA PRO A 25 4.62 -3.62 11.83
C PRO A 25 4.10 -2.41 11.05
N PHE A 26 3.00 -2.60 10.33
CA PHE A 26 2.43 -1.62 9.39
C PHE A 26 0.92 -1.51 9.62
N HIS A 27 0.37 -0.29 9.59
CA HIS A 27 -1.05 -0.04 9.85
C HIS A 27 -1.76 0.37 8.56
N ALA A 28 -2.31 -0.58 7.81
CA ALA A 28 -3.07 -0.29 6.59
C ALA A 28 -4.44 0.31 6.93
N GLY A 29 -4.91 1.25 6.11
CA GLY A 29 -6.10 2.04 6.39
C GLY A 29 -7.10 2.03 5.24
N VAL A 30 -8.40 1.95 5.58
CA VAL A 30 -9.51 2.20 4.65
C VAL A 30 -10.35 3.36 5.18
N ILE A 31 -10.53 4.37 4.34
CA ILE A 31 -11.53 5.42 4.56
C ILE A 31 -12.85 4.90 3.99
N ALA A 32 -13.91 4.86 4.80
CA ALA A 32 -15.23 4.42 4.36
C ALA A 32 -16.35 5.23 5.03
N PHE A 33 -17.38 5.58 4.25
CA PHE A 33 -18.57 6.30 4.71
C PHE A 33 -19.84 5.69 4.16
N HIS A 34 -20.89 5.68 4.97
CA HIS A 34 -22.25 5.31 4.58
C HIS A 34 -23.25 6.04 5.48
N GLU A 35 -24.43 6.36 4.96
CA GLU A 35 -25.44 7.20 5.64
C GLU A 35 -26.03 6.56 6.92
N VAL A 36 -25.93 5.24 7.05
CA VAL A 36 -26.40 4.48 8.23
C VAL A 36 -25.23 4.11 9.15
N SER A 37 -24.39 3.21 8.68
CA SER A 37 -23.14 2.77 9.31
C SER A 37 -22.33 2.00 8.27
N VAL A 38 -21.04 1.81 8.51
CA VAL A 38 -20.19 0.93 7.70
C VAL A 38 -19.19 0.23 8.61
N SER A 39 -18.91 -1.03 8.30
CA SER A 39 -17.83 -1.80 8.88
C SER A 39 -16.93 -2.33 7.78
N VAL A 40 -15.68 -2.66 8.10
CA VAL A 40 -14.72 -3.19 7.13
C VAL A 40 -14.21 -4.54 7.57
N HIS A 41 -14.38 -5.54 6.71
CA HIS A 41 -13.78 -6.85 6.86
C HIS A 41 -12.51 -6.95 6.01
N PHE A 42 -11.38 -7.13 6.67
CA PHE A 42 -10.09 -7.33 6.05
C PHE A 42 -9.76 -8.82 5.94
N THR A 43 -9.18 -9.23 4.81
CA THR A 43 -8.60 -10.56 4.60
C THR A 43 -7.21 -10.40 4.01
N ILE A 44 -6.20 -11.00 4.64
CA ILE A 44 -4.84 -11.09 4.14
C ILE A 44 -4.67 -12.44 3.45
N LYS A 45 -4.23 -12.43 2.19
CA LYS A 45 -3.89 -13.64 1.43
C LYS A 45 -2.44 -13.63 1.00
N SER A 46 -1.75 -14.76 1.14
CA SER A 46 -0.44 -15.00 0.54
C SER A 46 -0.47 -16.34 -0.16
N LYS A 47 0.02 -16.41 -1.41
CA LYS A 47 -0.03 -17.63 -2.24
C LYS A 47 -1.43 -18.27 -2.28
N ASP A 48 -2.45 -17.44 -2.48
CA ASP A 48 -3.88 -17.80 -2.48
C ASP A 48 -4.45 -18.36 -1.17
N GLN A 49 -3.64 -18.46 -0.11
CA GLN A 49 -4.07 -18.90 1.21
C GLN A 49 -4.43 -17.70 2.08
N THR A 50 -5.57 -17.77 2.77
CA THR A 50 -5.91 -16.81 3.81
C THR A 50 -4.96 -16.98 4.99
N VAL A 51 -4.23 -15.91 5.33
CA VAL A 51 -3.26 -15.87 6.42
C VAL A 51 -3.86 -15.22 7.67
N ALA A 52 -4.69 -14.20 7.48
CA ALA A 52 -5.35 -13.50 8.58
C ALA A 52 -6.66 -12.84 8.11
N GLN A 53 -7.57 -12.60 9.05
CA GLN A 53 -8.79 -11.83 8.83
C GLN A 53 -9.08 -10.94 10.03
N LEU A 54 -9.67 -9.77 9.80
CA LEU A 54 -10.04 -8.84 10.86
C LEU A 54 -11.32 -8.09 10.49
N GLN A 55 -12.30 -8.11 11.39
CA GLN A 55 -13.49 -7.26 11.31
C GLN A 55 -13.23 -5.98 12.11
N VAL A 56 -13.50 -4.82 11.51
CA VAL A 56 -13.38 -3.51 12.14
C VAL A 56 -14.71 -2.78 12.02
N ASP A 57 -15.40 -2.61 13.16
CA ASP A 57 -16.76 -2.08 13.19
C ASP A 57 -16.82 -0.54 13.27
N SER A 58 -15.70 0.11 13.58
CA SER A 58 -15.61 1.57 13.67
C SER A 58 -14.20 2.05 13.39
N PRO A 59 -14.04 3.23 12.77
CA PRO A 59 -12.72 3.78 12.52
C PRO A 59 -12.01 4.13 13.82
N THR A 60 -10.69 4.04 13.79
CA THR A 60 -9.78 4.47 14.87
C THR A 60 -8.72 5.40 14.28
N LEU A 61 -8.05 6.17 15.13
CA LEU A 61 -6.91 6.97 14.70
C LEU A 61 -5.76 6.06 14.27
N ASN A 62 -5.36 6.09 13.00
CA ASN A 62 -4.19 5.35 12.55
C ASN A 62 -2.91 6.04 13.07
N PRO A 63 -2.07 5.34 13.86
CA PRO A 63 -0.85 5.92 14.41
C PRO A 63 0.21 6.26 13.33
N ARG A 64 0.11 5.69 12.12
CA ARG A 64 1.02 5.95 11.01
C ARG A 64 0.69 7.23 10.26
N THR A 65 -0.59 7.48 9.98
CA THR A 65 -1.04 8.58 9.11
C THR A 65 -1.64 9.74 9.89
N GLY A 66 -2.12 9.51 11.12
CA GLY A 66 -2.86 10.50 11.90
C GLY A 66 -4.30 10.71 11.42
N VAL A 67 -4.82 9.82 10.56
CA VAL A 67 -6.17 9.88 9.99
C VAL A 67 -7.10 8.91 10.72
N TRP A 68 -8.37 9.27 10.86
CA TRP A 68 -9.41 8.36 11.39
C TRP A 68 -9.93 7.46 10.29
N GLU A 69 -9.69 6.15 10.44
CA GLU A 69 -9.98 5.17 9.40
C GLU A 69 -10.16 3.76 9.96
N PHE A 70 -10.62 2.83 9.12
CA PHE A 70 -10.67 1.42 9.48
C PHE A 70 -9.26 0.85 9.37
N VAL A 71 -8.64 0.62 10.52
CA VAL A 71 -7.21 0.25 10.60
C VAL A 71 -7.05 -1.26 10.67
N LEU A 72 -6.21 -1.79 9.80
CA LEU A 72 -5.67 -3.15 9.84
C LEU A 72 -4.20 -3.11 10.30
N PRO A 73 -3.89 -3.55 11.53
CA PRO A 73 -2.52 -3.84 11.93
C PRO A 73 -2.00 -5.07 11.18
N ILE A 74 -0.86 -4.93 10.52
CA ILE A 74 -0.17 -6.00 9.80
C ILE A 74 1.18 -6.23 10.47
N ASP A 75 1.40 -7.45 10.95
CA ASP A 75 2.72 -7.90 11.42
C ASP A 75 3.36 -8.78 10.32
N PRO A 76 4.37 -8.29 9.59
CA PRO A 76 5.02 -9.06 8.52
C PRO A 76 5.72 -10.32 9.04
N LYS A 77 5.93 -10.48 10.36
CA LYS A 77 6.42 -11.73 10.95
C LYS A 77 5.47 -12.91 10.76
N GLN A 78 4.18 -12.63 10.60
CA GLN A 78 3.13 -13.64 10.48
C GLN A 78 2.84 -14.01 9.02
N ILE A 79 3.51 -13.37 8.07
CA ILE A 79 3.30 -13.55 6.64
C ILE A 79 4.62 -14.08 6.05
N PRO A 80 4.59 -15.13 5.21
CA PRO A 80 5.79 -15.53 4.48
C PRO A 80 6.34 -14.35 3.68
N ASP A 81 7.66 -14.18 3.65
CA ASP A 81 8.28 -13.19 2.78
C ASP A 81 7.83 -13.41 1.32
N GLY A 82 7.56 -12.32 0.61
CA GLY A 82 6.97 -12.34 -0.72
C GLY A 82 5.75 -11.44 -0.85
N ASP A 83 5.09 -11.54 -1.99
CA ASP A 83 3.84 -10.85 -2.26
C ASP A 83 2.70 -11.39 -1.38
N PHE A 84 1.85 -10.47 -0.95
CA PHE A 84 0.59 -10.77 -0.32
C PHE A 84 -0.45 -9.70 -0.69
N GLN A 85 -1.71 -10.06 -0.59
CA GLN A 85 -2.84 -9.18 -0.88
C GLN A 85 -3.63 -8.90 0.39
N VAL A 86 -4.05 -7.65 0.55
CA VAL A 86 -5.07 -7.26 1.51
C VAL A 86 -6.36 -6.96 0.76
N ILE A 87 -7.41 -7.67 1.12
CA ILE A 87 -8.76 -7.51 0.58
C ILE A 87 -9.60 -6.81 1.66
N ALA A 88 -10.30 -5.75 1.31
CA ALA A 88 -11.21 -5.04 2.20
C ALA A 88 -12.63 -5.04 1.63
N THR A 89 -13.57 -5.58 2.41
CA THR A 89 -15.00 -5.54 2.10
C THR A 89 -15.71 -4.61 3.08
N CYS A 90 -16.23 -3.51 2.56
CA CYS A 90 -16.98 -2.50 3.32
C CYS A 90 -18.46 -2.86 3.30
N THR A 91 -19.03 -3.18 4.46
CA THR A 91 -20.42 -3.62 4.59
C THR A 91 -21.24 -2.53 5.27
N PRO A 92 -22.24 -1.93 4.58
CA PRO A 92 -23.13 -0.96 5.19
C PRO A 92 -24.15 -1.63 6.11
N GLY A 93 -24.58 -0.90 7.15
CA GLY A 93 -25.81 -1.25 7.88
C GLY A 93 -27.07 -0.88 7.09
N GLY A 94 -28.22 -1.37 7.53
CA GLY A 94 -29.53 -1.08 6.94
C GLY A 94 -29.99 -2.12 5.90
N GLN A 95 -31.30 -2.37 5.84
CA GLN A 95 -31.88 -3.36 4.93
C GLN A 95 -31.80 -2.88 3.48
N GLY A 96 -31.41 -3.77 2.58
CA GLY A 96 -31.30 -3.49 1.13
C GLY A 96 -29.97 -2.88 0.70
N ASN A 97 -29.17 -2.33 1.62
CA ASN A 97 -27.85 -1.76 1.32
C ASN A 97 -26.84 -2.85 0.95
N ARG A 98 -25.85 -2.47 0.14
CA ARG A 98 -24.94 -3.42 -0.51
C ARG A 98 -23.49 -3.17 -0.13
N ALA A 99 -22.76 -4.25 0.16
CA ALA A 99 -21.33 -4.18 0.40
C ALA A 99 -20.55 -3.81 -0.88
N VAL A 100 -19.37 -3.19 -0.68
CA VAL A 100 -18.38 -2.96 -1.73
C VAL A 100 -17.06 -3.59 -1.32
N THR A 101 -16.44 -4.33 -2.23
CA THR A 101 -15.07 -4.82 -2.07
C THR A 101 -14.14 -3.94 -2.87
N LEU A 102 -13.09 -3.42 -2.23
CA LEU A 102 -12.06 -2.64 -2.90
C LEU A 102 -11.18 -3.53 -3.76
N GLU A 103 -10.53 -2.94 -4.78
CA GLU A 103 -9.44 -3.62 -5.47
C GLU A 103 -8.38 -4.09 -4.45
N PRO A 104 -7.85 -5.31 -4.58
CA PRO A 104 -6.87 -5.83 -3.63
C PRO A 104 -5.65 -4.93 -3.52
N LEU A 105 -5.25 -4.60 -2.30
CA LEU A 105 -4.01 -3.90 -2.02
C LEU A 105 -2.87 -4.90 -2.01
N ASN A 106 -1.98 -4.83 -3.00
CA ASN A 106 -0.77 -5.65 -3.06
C ASN A 106 0.33 -5.01 -2.20
N LEU A 107 1.00 -5.83 -1.40
CA LEU A 107 2.14 -5.46 -0.56
C LEU A 107 3.15 -6.62 -0.54
N PHE A 108 4.36 -6.36 -0.06
CA PHE A 108 5.41 -7.36 0.06
C PHE A 108 5.87 -7.49 1.51
N ALA A 109 5.75 -8.68 2.10
CA ALA A 109 6.34 -8.97 3.40
C ALA A 109 7.82 -9.30 3.22
N ASN A 110 8.68 -8.76 4.08
CA ASN A 110 10.11 -9.04 4.05
C ASN A 110 10.72 -9.03 5.45
N HIS A 111 10.04 -9.68 6.40
CA HIS A 111 10.53 -9.76 7.77
C HIS A 111 11.85 -10.55 7.85
N ALA A 112 11.93 -11.68 7.13
CA ALA A 112 13.11 -12.55 7.14
C ALA A 112 14.23 -12.08 6.20
N LYS A 113 14.04 -10.95 5.51
CA LYS A 113 15.01 -10.34 4.59
C LYS A 113 15.34 -11.23 3.38
N SER A 114 14.43 -12.09 2.96
CA SER A 114 14.66 -13.00 1.84
C SER A 114 14.42 -12.37 0.46
N LEU A 115 13.72 -11.24 0.36
CA LEU A 115 13.50 -10.53 -0.91
C LEU A 115 14.73 -9.78 -1.43
N GLY A 116 15.82 -9.75 -0.66
CA GLY A 116 17.16 -9.43 -1.14
C GLY A 116 18.00 -8.67 -0.13
N PRO A 117 19.25 -8.35 -0.50
CA PRO A 117 19.77 -7.01 -0.31
C PRO A 117 19.20 -6.08 -1.40
N PHE A 118 18.49 -5.02 -1.01
CA PHE A 118 18.02 -4.00 -1.95
C PHE A 118 19.12 -2.99 -2.27
N LYS A 119 19.21 -2.55 -3.53
CA LYS A 119 20.18 -1.53 -3.94
C LYS A 119 19.63 -0.14 -3.65
N THR A 120 20.45 0.69 -3.01
CA THR A 120 20.23 2.14 -2.98
C THR A 120 21.16 2.79 -3.99
N VAL A 121 20.60 3.55 -4.93
CA VAL A 121 21.33 4.33 -5.92
C VAL A 121 20.93 5.79 -5.84
N TYR A 122 21.76 6.66 -6.40
CA TYR A 122 21.57 8.11 -6.37
C TYR A 122 21.40 8.64 -7.79
N ALA A 123 20.47 9.57 -7.96
CA ALA A 123 20.34 10.38 -9.16
C ALA A 123 20.46 11.86 -8.79
N ASP A 124 21.09 12.65 -9.64
CA ASP A 124 21.22 14.10 -9.51
C ASP A 124 21.19 14.73 -10.90
N ALA A 125 20.17 15.55 -11.17
CA ALA A 125 19.94 16.12 -12.50
C ALA A 125 21.09 17.05 -12.95
N ASP A 126 21.64 17.80 -12.00
CA ASP A 126 22.60 18.87 -12.27
C ASP A 126 24.03 18.34 -12.40
N THR A 127 24.42 17.42 -11.51
CA THR A 127 25.81 16.96 -11.36
C THR A 127 26.03 15.49 -11.76
N GLY A 128 24.97 14.73 -12.00
CA GLY A 128 25.05 13.31 -12.33
C GLY A 128 25.51 12.99 -13.75
N ASP A 129 25.94 11.74 -13.93
CA ASP A 129 26.34 11.13 -15.21
C ASP A 129 25.80 9.69 -15.28
N ASP A 130 25.10 9.32 -16.36
CA ASP A 130 24.54 7.97 -16.54
C ASP A 130 25.58 6.88 -16.80
N ASN A 131 26.85 7.27 -16.97
CA ASN A 131 28.01 6.37 -17.00
C ASN A 131 28.67 6.16 -15.63
N SER A 132 28.20 6.89 -14.61
CA SER A 132 28.68 6.75 -13.23
C SER A 132 28.21 5.43 -12.58
N PRO A 133 28.76 5.04 -11.42
CA PRO A 133 28.28 3.87 -10.69
C PRO A 133 26.98 4.10 -9.90
N GLY A 134 26.42 5.32 -9.85
CA GLY A 134 25.18 5.61 -9.12
C GLY A 134 25.34 5.71 -7.60
N THR A 135 26.54 6.06 -7.11
CA THR A 135 26.78 6.32 -5.68
C THR A 135 26.47 7.77 -5.34
N GLN A 136 26.33 8.12 -4.06
CA GLN A 136 26.07 9.51 -3.66
C GLN A 136 27.13 10.49 -4.19
N ALA A 137 28.40 10.08 -4.21
CA ALA A 137 29.50 10.91 -4.70
C ALA A 137 29.61 10.93 -6.25
N LYS A 138 28.99 9.96 -6.94
CA LYS A 138 28.96 9.85 -8.40
C LYS A 138 27.58 9.34 -8.83
N PRO A 139 26.55 10.20 -8.78
CA PRO A 139 25.17 9.81 -9.04
C PRO A 139 24.89 9.68 -10.54
N PHE A 140 23.83 8.95 -10.88
CA PHE A 140 23.27 8.96 -12.23
C PHE A 140 22.68 10.32 -12.57
N LYS A 141 22.59 10.65 -13.86
CA LYS A 141 21.96 11.91 -14.31
C LYS A 141 20.44 11.76 -14.39
N THR A 142 19.96 10.62 -14.89
CA THR A 142 18.54 10.42 -15.21
C THR A 142 17.84 9.47 -14.25
N LEU A 143 16.54 9.73 -14.03
CA LEU A 143 15.66 8.81 -13.30
C LEU A 143 15.58 7.45 -13.98
N ALA A 144 15.51 7.41 -15.31
CA ALA A 144 15.41 6.16 -16.08
C ALA A 144 16.61 5.24 -15.81
N LYS A 145 17.83 5.79 -15.80
CA LYS A 145 19.04 5.03 -15.47
C LYS A 145 19.02 4.55 -14.03
N ALA A 146 18.66 5.42 -13.09
CA ALA A 146 18.64 5.12 -11.67
C ALA A 146 17.62 4.03 -11.32
N VAL A 147 16.38 4.12 -11.84
CA VAL A 147 15.33 3.10 -11.65
C VAL A 147 15.80 1.74 -12.17
N LYS A 148 16.37 1.70 -13.39
CA LYS A 148 16.91 0.46 -13.96
C LYS A 148 18.05 -0.13 -13.12
N ALA A 149 18.90 0.71 -12.53
CA ALA A 149 20.03 0.28 -11.73
C ALA A 149 19.63 -0.18 -10.32
N ALA A 150 18.64 0.48 -9.71
CA ALA A 150 18.06 0.09 -8.42
C ALA A 150 17.45 -1.32 -8.50
N GLY A 151 16.72 -1.59 -9.59
CA GLY A 151 16.00 -2.85 -9.77
C GLY A 151 14.86 -3.01 -8.77
N ASP A 152 14.23 -4.18 -8.80
CA ASP A 152 13.06 -4.49 -7.97
C ASP A 152 13.38 -4.36 -6.48
N GLY A 153 12.51 -3.68 -5.74
CA GLY A 153 12.68 -3.35 -4.33
C GLY A 153 13.81 -2.37 -4.01
N GLY A 154 14.56 -1.91 -5.01
CA GLY A 154 15.62 -0.92 -4.86
C GLY A 154 15.07 0.47 -4.54
N THR A 155 15.95 1.33 -4.01
CA THR A 155 15.65 2.73 -3.67
C THR A 155 16.47 3.65 -4.56
N VAL A 156 15.81 4.66 -5.12
CA VAL A 156 16.47 5.78 -5.81
C VAL A 156 16.38 7.01 -4.91
N LEU A 157 17.53 7.56 -4.50
CA LEU A 157 17.62 8.81 -3.77
C LEU A 157 17.91 9.96 -4.74
N LEU A 158 17.07 10.99 -4.70
CA LEU A 158 17.13 12.12 -5.63
C LEU A 158 17.84 13.31 -4.99
N GLY A 159 18.85 13.83 -5.69
CA GLY A 159 19.34 15.18 -5.48
C GLY A 159 18.23 16.19 -5.82
N ALA A 160 18.26 17.35 -5.16
CA ALA A 160 17.34 18.43 -5.47
C ALA A 160 17.54 18.91 -6.91
N GLY A 161 16.46 19.20 -7.62
CA GLY A 161 16.54 19.69 -8.99
C GLY A 161 15.33 19.28 -9.83
N GLU A 162 15.33 19.71 -11.08
CA GLU A 162 14.31 19.37 -12.07
C GLU A 162 14.78 18.20 -12.94
N TYR A 163 14.06 17.09 -12.88
CA TYR A 163 14.32 15.92 -13.72
C TYR A 163 13.40 15.96 -14.93
N SER A 164 13.97 16.21 -16.11
CA SER A 164 13.20 16.18 -17.35
C SER A 164 12.93 14.73 -17.79
N PRO A 165 11.71 14.41 -18.23
CA PRO A 165 11.42 13.12 -18.86
C PRO A 165 12.20 13.03 -20.18
N HIS A 166 13.03 11.99 -20.31
CA HIS A 166 13.76 11.66 -21.54
C HIS A 166 13.41 10.26 -22.00
#